data_AF-A0A974BM55-F1
#
_entry.id   AF-A0A974BM55-F1
#
_cell.length_a   1.000
_cell.length_b   1.000
_cell.length_c   1.000
_cell.angle_alpha   90.00
_cell.angle_beta   90.00
_cell.angle_gamma   90.00
#
_symmetry.space_group_name_H-M   'P 1'
#
loop_
_entity.id
_entity.type
_entity.pdbx_description
1 polymer ?
#
loop_
_entity_poly.entity_id
_entity_poly.type
_entity_poly.pdbx_seq_one_letter_code
_entity_poly.pdbx_strand_id
1 'polypeptide(L)'
;MAELYNEYSNYLKEKYGEKVYKLPINIPCTCPNRDGSIGYGGCTFCADIGTGFESLDNSLDVKEQIKINMDYIKKKYKAKKFIAYFQNYTNTYLELEVFKSYIKESIVDDIVEISISTRPDCISEDYLIFLDSVKKEHNVNISIELGLQTVNYHTLISINRGHTLSEFIDAVLRIKKYNFEICAHVILNLPGDDIVDTIETAKVLTVLKIDQVKIHSLYIMENTVMGILYKNKEITVITKDEYVERVITFLEYLQDDITVQRLVGRAPEENSLFVNWGISWWKIKDDILDKMKERGRYQGSKVKTQADM
;
A
#
# COMPACT_ATOMS: atom_id res chain seq x y z
N MET A 1 9.77 15.30 22.06
CA MET A 1 10.77 14.67 21.18
C MET A 1 10.29 14.87 19.77
N ALA A 2 11.15 15.30 18.84
CA ALA A 2 10.76 15.39 17.43
C ALA A 2 10.31 14.00 16.93
N GLU A 3 9.24 13.95 16.14
CA GLU A 3 8.81 12.69 15.54
C GLU A 3 9.83 12.24 14.49
N LEU A 4 10.17 10.95 14.47
CA LEU A 4 11.20 10.40 13.57
C LEU A 4 10.73 10.34 12.12
N TYR A 5 9.42 10.23 11.92
CA TYR A 5 8.73 10.18 10.64
C TYR A 5 7.24 10.50 10.86
N ASN A 6 6.55 10.92 9.81
CA ASN A 6 5.14 11.26 9.82
C ASN A 6 4.28 9.99 9.86
N GLU A 7 3.82 9.60 11.06
CA GLU A 7 3.06 8.37 11.26
C GLU A 7 1.57 8.57 10.89
N TYR A 8 1.03 7.65 10.09
CA TYR A 8 -0.37 7.71 9.65
C TYR A 8 -1.40 7.76 10.77
N SER A 9 -1.08 7.20 11.94
CA SER A 9 -1.97 7.24 13.10
C SER A 9 -2.15 8.66 13.67
N ASN A 10 -1.13 9.51 13.55
CA ASN A 10 -1.17 10.91 13.96
C ASN A 10 -1.87 11.75 12.89
N TYR A 11 -1.47 11.58 11.63
CA TYR A 11 -2.12 12.20 10.48
C TYR A 11 -3.65 12.01 10.49
N LEU A 12 -4.14 10.78 10.71
CA LEU A 12 -5.58 10.51 10.76
C LEU A 12 -6.28 11.22 11.93
N LYS A 13 -5.64 11.32 13.10
CA LYS A 13 -6.20 12.04 14.24
C LYS A 13 -6.27 13.53 13.99
N GLU A 14 -5.25 14.11 13.36
CA GLU A 14 -5.23 15.52 12.99
C GLU A 14 -6.30 15.84 11.94
N LYS A 15 -6.39 15.01 10.90
CA LYS A 15 -7.36 15.16 9.81
C LYS A 15 -8.81 15.02 10.27
N TYR A 16 -9.12 14.03 11.10
CA TYR A 16 -10.50 13.68 11.46
C TYR A 16 -10.91 14.05 12.88
N GLY A 17 -9.99 14.59 13.69
CA GLY A 17 -10.22 14.99 15.09
C GLY A 17 -10.34 13.82 16.06
N GLU A 18 -10.15 12.59 15.61
CA GLU A 18 -10.32 11.38 16.42
C GLU A 18 -9.61 10.15 15.83
N LYS A 19 -9.66 9.04 16.56
CA LYS A 19 -9.02 7.80 16.13
C LYS A 19 -9.84 7.13 15.03
N VAL A 20 -9.20 6.90 13.88
CA VAL A 20 -9.80 6.27 12.70
C VAL A 20 -9.17 4.90 12.44
N TYR A 21 -9.98 3.93 12.00
CA TYR A 21 -9.52 2.58 11.64
C TYR A 21 -9.89 2.21 10.20
N LYS A 22 -8.93 1.61 9.49
CA LYS A 22 -9.19 0.97 8.18
C LYS A 22 -9.87 -0.37 8.36
N LEU A 23 -10.98 -0.56 7.66
CA LEU A 23 -11.76 -1.79 7.64
C LEU A 23 -11.55 -2.47 6.29
N PRO A 24 -10.85 -3.62 6.23
CA PRO A 24 -10.64 -4.31 4.98
C PRO A 24 -11.97 -4.82 4.43
N ILE A 25 -12.18 -4.59 3.13
CA ILE A 25 -13.33 -5.04 2.37
C ILE A 25 -12.83 -5.96 1.27
N ASN A 26 -13.45 -7.13 1.16
CA ASN A 26 -13.13 -8.14 0.16
C ASN A 26 -14.29 -8.27 -0.83
N ILE A 27 -14.05 -7.90 -2.08
CA ILE A 27 -15.02 -8.05 -3.17
C ILE A 27 -14.50 -9.10 -4.16
N PRO A 28 -15.39 -9.77 -4.93
CA PRO A 28 -15.00 -10.80 -5.89
C PRO A 28 -14.35 -10.18 -7.15
N CYS A 29 -13.16 -9.61 -6.97
CA CYS A 29 -12.35 -9.02 -8.02
C CYS A 29 -11.09 -9.85 -8.30
N THR A 30 -10.41 -9.52 -9.40
CA THR A 30 -9.13 -10.12 -9.79
C THR A 30 -8.17 -9.03 -10.27
N CYS A 31 -7.08 -9.45 -10.91
CA CYS A 31 -6.05 -8.59 -11.49
C CYS A 31 -5.83 -9.02 -12.96
N PRO A 32 -5.74 -8.09 -13.92
CA PRO A 32 -5.56 -8.41 -15.35
C PRO A 32 -4.25 -9.15 -15.65
N ASN A 33 -3.30 -9.07 -14.72
CA ASN A 33 -2.04 -9.79 -14.80
C ASN A 33 -2.16 -11.27 -14.41
N ARG A 34 -3.35 -11.73 -13.99
CA ARG A 34 -3.62 -13.12 -13.59
C ARG A 34 -4.41 -13.88 -14.65
N ASP A 35 -5.32 -13.21 -15.36
CA ASP A 35 -6.36 -13.82 -16.19
C ASP A 35 -6.03 -13.89 -17.69
N GLY A 36 -4.87 -13.38 -18.10
CA GLY A 36 -4.43 -13.36 -19.49
C GLY A 36 -4.66 -12.03 -20.22
N SER A 37 -5.25 -11.03 -19.57
CA SER A 37 -5.51 -9.73 -20.21
C SER A 37 -4.25 -8.93 -20.49
N ILE A 38 -3.32 -8.90 -19.52
CA ILE A 38 -1.96 -8.31 -19.70
C ILE A 38 -0.84 -9.27 -19.32
N GLY A 39 -1.16 -10.39 -18.68
CA GLY A 39 -0.22 -11.39 -18.20
C GLY A 39 -0.93 -12.58 -17.59
N TYR A 40 -0.18 -13.63 -17.25
CA TYR A 40 -0.71 -14.86 -16.66
C TYR A 40 -0.09 -15.10 -15.28
N GLY A 41 -0.88 -15.66 -14.36
CA GLY A 41 -0.39 -16.13 -13.05
C GLY A 41 -0.11 -15.03 -12.01
N GLY A 42 -0.19 -13.75 -12.36
CA GLY A 42 0.03 -12.63 -11.46
C GLY A 42 1.49 -12.26 -11.27
N CYS A 43 1.74 -11.32 -10.34
CA CYS A 43 3.12 -10.97 -9.98
C CYS A 43 3.78 -12.19 -9.34
N THR A 44 5.08 -12.39 -9.54
CA THR A 44 5.77 -13.63 -9.13
C THR A 44 5.69 -13.92 -7.63
N PHE A 45 5.49 -12.91 -6.80
CA PHE A 45 5.32 -13.01 -5.34
C PHE A 45 3.87 -13.07 -4.85
N CYS A 46 2.88 -12.85 -5.73
CA CYS A 46 1.48 -12.72 -5.36
C CYS A 46 0.83 -14.10 -5.17
N ALA A 47 0.24 -14.36 -4.01
CA ALA A 47 -0.50 -15.59 -3.73
C ALA A 47 -1.89 -15.60 -4.41
N ASP A 48 -2.52 -16.77 -4.47
CA ASP A 48 -3.84 -16.95 -5.09
C ASP A 48 -5.01 -16.29 -4.38
N ILE A 49 -4.83 -15.90 -3.13
CA ILE A 49 -5.80 -15.11 -2.37
C ILE A 49 -5.41 -13.63 -2.29
N GLY A 50 -4.33 -13.23 -2.97
CA GLY A 50 -3.83 -11.86 -2.96
C GLY A 50 -3.31 -11.45 -1.58
N THR A 51 -3.82 -10.35 -1.05
CA THR A 51 -3.48 -9.85 0.30
C THR A 51 -4.64 -10.02 1.29
N GLY A 52 -5.68 -10.78 0.93
CA GLY A 52 -6.94 -10.90 1.67
C GLY A 52 -6.89 -11.71 2.97
N PHE A 53 -5.71 -12.03 3.52
CA PHE A 53 -5.56 -12.92 4.69
C PHE A 53 -6.33 -12.48 5.93
N GLU A 54 -6.55 -11.16 6.09
CA GLU A 54 -7.25 -10.57 7.24
C GLU A 54 -8.68 -10.13 6.90
N SER A 55 -9.19 -10.45 5.70
CA SER A 55 -10.50 -10.00 5.24
C SER A 55 -11.59 -11.05 5.46
N LEU A 56 -12.83 -10.58 5.56
CA LEU A 56 -14.01 -11.45 5.54
C LEU A 56 -14.19 -12.09 4.16
N ASP A 57 -15.05 -13.10 4.09
CA ASP A 57 -15.39 -13.80 2.86
C ASP A 57 -16.04 -12.83 1.84
N ASN A 58 -15.70 -12.97 0.56
CA ASN A 58 -16.19 -12.09 -0.50
C ASN A 58 -17.63 -12.40 -0.96
N SER A 59 -18.24 -13.47 -0.44
CA SER A 59 -19.67 -13.77 -0.60
C SER A 59 -20.57 -12.88 0.25
N LEU A 60 -20.02 -12.20 1.26
CA LEU A 60 -20.76 -11.23 2.08
C LEU A 60 -20.86 -9.88 1.37
N ASP A 61 -22.02 -9.24 1.47
CA ASP A 61 -22.23 -7.88 0.95
C ASP A 61 -21.28 -6.88 1.63
N VAL A 62 -20.86 -5.83 0.91
CA VAL A 62 -19.90 -4.85 1.42
C VAL A 62 -20.42 -4.18 2.69
N LYS A 63 -21.71 -3.87 2.72
CA LYS A 63 -22.38 -3.27 3.87
C LYS A 63 -22.34 -4.18 5.10
N GLU A 64 -22.48 -5.50 4.90
CA GLU A 64 -22.42 -6.48 5.98
C GLU A 64 -20.99 -6.62 6.52
N GLN A 65 -19.99 -6.71 5.63
CA GLN A 65 -18.58 -6.74 6.01
C GLN A 65 -18.19 -5.52 6.86
N ILE A 66 -18.61 -4.32 6.44
CA ILE A 66 -18.36 -3.08 7.19
C ILE A 66 -19.00 -3.15 8.57
N LYS A 67 -20.28 -3.56 8.67
CA LYS A 67 -20.98 -3.63 9.96
C LYS A 67 -20.28 -4.59 10.94
N ILE A 68 -19.92 -5.80 10.47
CA ILE A 68 -19.22 -6.80 11.29
C ILE A 68 -17.88 -6.25 11.78
N ASN A 69 -17.10 -5.66 10.88
CA ASN A 69 -15.79 -5.09 11.20
C ASN A 69 -15.89 -3.89 12.14
N MET A 70 -16.85 -2.99 11.91
CA MET A 70 -17.13 -1.86 12.80
C MET A 70 -17.49 -2.34 14.21
N ASP A 71 -18.40 -3.30 14.35
CA ASP A 71 -18.82 -3.81 15.65
C ASP A 71 -17.65 -4.44 16.43
N TYR A 72 -16.79 -5.20 15.75
CA TYR A 72 -15.59 -5.77 16.35
C TYR A 72 -14.61 -4.68 16.83
N ILE A 73 -14.30 -3.70 15.98
CA ILE A 73 -13.33 -2.63 16.27
C ILE A 73 -13.88 -1.64 17.31
N LYS A 74 -15.18 -1.30 17.27
CA LYS A 74 -15.85 -0.46 18.27
C LYS A 74 -15.73 -1.08 19.67
N LYS A 75 -16.03 -2.38 19.80
CA LYS A 75 -15.93 -3.10 21.08
C LYS A 75 -14.50 -3.16 21.61
N LYS A 76 -13.52 -3.42 20.74
CA LYS A 76 -12.12 -3.64 21.15
C LYS A 76 -11.34 -2.34 21.38
N TYR A 77 -11.59 -1.31 20.57
CA TYR A 77 -10.73 -0.12 20.50
C TYR A 77 -11.46 1.21 20.70
N LYS A 78 -12.78 1.20 20.91
CA LYS A 78 -13.62 2.41 21.11
C LYS A 78 -13.48 3.45 19.98
N ALA A 79 -13.19 3.00 18.75
CA ALA A 79 -13.15 3.85 17.58
C ALA A 79 -14.55 4.32 17.21
N LYS A 80 -14.69 5.54 16.67
CA LYS A 80 -15.98 6.04 16.17
C LYS A 80 -15.97 6.41 14.70
N LYS A 81 -14.81 6.50 14.05
CA LYS A 81 -14.67 6.75 12.61
C LYS A 81 -13.89 5.65 11.93
N PHE A 82 -14.22 5.40 10.67
CA PHE A 82 -13.69 4.28 9.91
C PHE A 82 -13.38 4.67 8.46
N ILE A 83 -12.51 3.89 7.83
CA ILE A 83 -12.18 3.97 6.41
C ILE A 83 -12.60 2.65 5.77
N ALA A 84 -13.47 2.71 4.77
CA ALA A 84 -13.80 1.56 3.93
C ALA A 84 -12.58 1.26 3.04
N TYR A 85 -11.91 0.13 3.24
CA TYR A 85 -10.64 -0.16 2.58
C TYR A 85 -10.75 -1.35 1.62
N PHE A 86 -10.92 -1.04 0.34
CA PHE A 86 -10.91 -2.00 -0.75
C PHE A 86 -9.45 -2.35 -1.09
N GLN A 87 -8.93 -3.37 -0.42
CA GLN A 87 -7.50 -3.68 -0.45
C GLN A 87 -7.12 -4.70 -1.53
N ASN A 88 -7.96 -5.72 -1.74
CA ASN A 88 -7.53 -6.88 -2.49
C ASN A 88 -7.50 -6.62 -4.00
N TYR A 89 -6.50 -7.18 -4.68
CA TYR A 89 -6.31 -7.12 -6.13
C TYR A 89 -6.43 -5.72 -6.77
N THR A 90 -7.17 -5.62 -7.88
CA THR A 90 -7.29 -4.43 -8.73
C THR A 90 -8.76 -4.04 -8.77
N ASN A 91 -9.22 -3.27 -7.79
CA ASN A 91 -10.65 -3.00 -7.63
C ASN A 91 -11.25 -2.27 -8.85
N THR A 92 -10.47 -1.41 -9.51
CA THR A 92 -10.91 -0.70 -10.72
C THR A 92 -10.71 -1.51 -12.02
N TYR A 93 -10.41 -2.81 -11.92
CA TYR A 93 -10.52 -3.74 -13.04
C TYR A 93 -11.93 -4.34 -13.18
N LEU A 94 -12.76 -4.23 -12.14
CA LEU A 94 -14.18 -4.55 -12.25
C LEU A 94 -14.86 -3.63 -13.26
N GLU A 95 -15.90 -4.13 -13.92
CA GLU A 95 -16.78 -3.30 -14.75
C GLU A 95 -17.31 -2.12 -13.91
N LEU A 96 -17.42 -0.96 -14.55
CA LEU A 96 -17.65 0.31 -13.87
C LEU A 96 -18.95 0.33 -13.05
N GLU A 97 -20.06 -0.20 -13.56
CA GLU A 97 -21.32 -0.23 -12.82
C GLU A 97 -21.27 -1.19 -11.62
N VAL A 98 -20.57 -2.32 -11.75
CA VAL A 98 -20.30 -3.23 -10.62
C VAL A 98 -19.41 -2.56 -9.57
N PHE A 99 -18.36 -1.85 -9.99
CA PHE A 99 -17.53 -1.07 -9.07
C PHE A 99 -18.37 -0.01 -8.34
N LYS A 100 -19.21 0.73 -9.06
CA LYS A 100 -20.10 1.75 -8.50
C LYS A 100 -21.03 1.18 -7.44
N SER A 101 -21.60 -0.01 -7.64
CA SER A 101 -22.50 -0.62 -6.64
C SER A 101 -21.76 -0.91 -5.33
N TYR A 102 -20.55 -1.49 -5.40
CA TYR A 102 -19.76 -1.77 -4.20
C TYR A 102 -19.31 -0.51 -3.47
N ILE A 103 -18.91 0.54 -4.19
CA ILE A 103 -18.56 1.82 -3.55
C ILE A 103 -19.78 2.41 -2.84
N LYS A 104 -20.96 2.40 -3.47
CA LYS A 104 -22.20 2.91 -2.85
C LYS A 104 -22.59 2.13 -1.60
N GLU A 105 -22.42 0.80 -1.60
CA GLU A 105 -22.67 -0.03 -0.41
C GLU A 105 -21.73 0.30 0.77
N SER A 106 -20.54 0.83 0.48
CA SER A 106 -19.59 1.23 1.51
C SER A 106 -19.93 2.56 2.20
N ILE A 107 -20.88 3.31 1.66
CA ILE A 107 -21.32 4.59 2.20
C ILE A 107 -22.31 4.34 3.32
N VAL A 108 -21.79 4.26 4.54
CA VAL A 108 -22.57 4.11 5.76
C VAL A 108 -22.12 5.12 6.81
N ASP A 109 -22.93 5.31 7.85
CA ASP A 109 -22.58 6.18 8.97
C ASP A 109 -21.21 5.80 9.55
N ASP A 110 -20.47 6.79 10.04
CA ASP A 110 -19.11 6.68 10.58
C ASP A 110 -17.99 6.37 9.57
N ILE A 111 -18.28 6.11 8.29
CA ILE A 111 -17.26 6.02 7.24
C ILE A 111 -16.89 7.42 6.77
N VAL A 112 -15.63 7.80 6.97
CA VAL A 112 -15.11 9.14 6.64
C VAL A 112 -14.17 9.17 5.45
N GLU A 113 -13.74 7.99 5.00
CA GLU A 113 -12.90 7.83 3.83
C GLU A 113 -13.18 6.50 3.15
N ILE A 114 -13.11 6.49 1.82
CA ILE A 114 -13.08 5.28 1.01
C ILE A 114 -11.70 5.19 0.38
N SER A 115 -10.99 4.12 0.70
CA SER A 115 -9.63 3.86 0.24
C SER A 115 -9.64 2.70 -0.75
N ILE A 116 -9.25 2.96 -2.00
CA ILE A 116 -9.33 2.00 -3.11
C ILE A 116 -7.92 1.62 -3.54
N SER A 117 -7.57 0.34 -3.38
CA SER A 117 -6.31 -0.21 -3.91
C SER A 117 -6.49 -0.66 -5.35
N THR A 118 -5.56 -0.26 -6.21
CA THR A 118 -5.58 -0.67 -7.61
C THR A 118 -4.19 -0.64 -8.24
N ARG A 119 -4.11 -1.13 -9.48
CA ARG A 119 -2.92 -0.97 -10.31
C ARG A 119 -2.98 0.38 -11.04
N PRO A 120 -1.83 1.01 -11.30
CA PRO A 120 -1.80 2.27 -12.03
C PRO A 120 -2.40 2.23 -13.43
N ASP A 121 -2.23 1.12 -14.14
CA ASP A 121 -2.75 0.87 -15.48
C ASP A 121 -4.24 0.52 -15.53
N CYS A 122 -4.94 0.49 -14.39
CA CYS A 122 -6.35 0.08 -14.31
C CYS A 122 -7.30 1.16 -13.76
N ILE A 123 -6.85 2.39 -13.58
CA ILE A 123 -7.73 3.47 -13.11
C ILE A 123 -7.97 4.43 -14.27
N SER A 124 -9.15 4.40 -14.90
CA SER A 124 -9.51 5.33 -15.99
C SER A 124 -10.21 6.59 -15.46
N GLU A 125 -10.41 7.58 -16.34
CA GLU A 125 -11.07 8.83 -15.98
C GLU A 125 -12.52 8.61 -15.48
N ASP A 126 -13.24 7.63 -16.02
CA ASP A 126 -14.64 7.36 -15.64
C ASP A 126 -14.78 6.92 -14.18
N TYR A 127 -13.81 6.15 -13.66
CA TYR A 127 -13.77 5.79 -12.23
C TYR A 127 -13.51 7.04 -11.37
N LEU A 128 -12.60 7.92 -11.81
CA LEU A 128 -12.25 9.14 -11.07
C LEU A 128 -13.43 10.12 -11.01
N ILE A 129 -14.13 10.33 -12.13
CA ILE A 129 -15.34 11.15 -12.21
C ILE A 129 -16.40 10.64 -11.24
N PHE A 130 -16.63 9.32 -11.21
CA PHE A 130 -17.59 8.73 -10.29
C PHE A 130 -17.16 8.89 -8.82
N LEU A 131 -15.89 8.62 -8.49
CA LEU A 131 -15.41 8.78 -7.12
C LEU A 131 -15.48 10.25 -6.65
N ASP A 132 -15.32 11.21 -7.56
CA ASP A 132 -15.44 12.64 -7.26
C ASP A 132 -16.89 13.04 -7.02
N SER A 133 -17.84 12.45 -7.76
CA SER A 133 -19.27 12.63 -7.46
C SER A 133 -19.60 12.08 -6.07
N VAL A 134 -19.11 10.88 -5.72
CA VAL A 134 -19.29 10.28 -4.39
C VAL A 134 -18.71 11.18 -3.29
N LYS A 135 -17.48 11.67 -3.48
CA LYS A 135 -16.81 12.60 -2.54
C LYS A 135 -17.67 13.84 -2.26
N LYS A 136 -18.22 14.45 -3.32
CA LYS A 136 -19.02 15.68 -3.23
C LYS A 136 -20.41 15.45 -2.66
N GLU A 137 -21.09 14.38 -3.09
CA GLU A 137 -22.47 14.09 -2.68
C GLU A 137 -22.56 13.62 -1.22
N HIS A 138 -21.57 12.84 -0.76
CA HIS A 138 -21.61 12.20 0.56
C HIS A 138 -20.62 12.81 1.58
N ASN A 139 -19.82 13.80 1.17
CA ASN A 139 -18.82 14.46 2.01
C ASN A 139 -17.85 13.46 2.67
N VAL A 140 -17.37 12.51 1.86
CA VAL A 140 -16.45 11.43 2.25
C VAL A 140 -15.13 11.60 1.51
N ASN A 141 -13.99 11.39 2.17
CA ASN A 141 -12.70 11.47 1.50
C ASN A 141 -12.45 10.26 0.60
N ILE A 142 -11.66 10.45 -0.45
CA ILE A 142 -11.23 9.37 -1.34
C ILE A 142 -9.71 9.31 -1.31
N SER A 143 -9.18 8.10 -1.08
CA SER A 143 -7.76 7.81 -1.25
C SER A 143 -7.57 6.64 -2.23
N ILE A 144 -6.57 6.76 -3.10
CA ILE A 144 -6.21 5.72 -4.08
C ILE A 144 -4.86 5.14 -3.69
N GLU A 145 -4.82 3.85 -3.36
CA GLU A 145 -3.59 3.10 -3.14
C GLU A 145 -3.11 2.48 -4.45
N LEU A 146 -1.96 2.94 -4.94
CA LEU A 146 -1.35 2.47 -6.18
C LEU A 146 -0.19 1.51 -5.89
N GLY A 147 -0.28 0.31 -6.45
CA GLY A 147 0.77 -0.70 -6.36
C GLY A 147 1.99 -0.38 -7.22
N LEU A 148 2.92 0.45 -6.76
CA LEU A 148 4.20 0.72 -7.46
C LEU A 148 5.20 -0.41 -7.27
N GLN A 149 5.38 -0.85 -6.02
CA GLN A 149 6.39 -1.79 -5.52
C GLN A 149 7.83 -1.25 -5.57
N THR A 150 8.30 -0.80 -6.74
CA THR A 150 9.62 -0.17 -6.92
C THR A 150 9.60 0.72 -8.17
N VAL A 151 10.47 1.72 -8.24
CA VAL A 151 10.67 2.52 -9.47
C VAL A 151 11.55 1.81 -10.50
N ASN A 152 12.27 0.76 -10.09
CA ASN A 152 13.14 0.00 -10.98
C ASN A 152 12.29 -0.87 -11.93
N TYR A 153 12.10 -0.39 -13.16
CA TYR A 153 11.27 -1.09 -14.14
C TYR A 153 11.87 -2.45 -14.55
N HIS A 154 13.18 -2.67 -14.42
CA HIS A 154 13.77 -3.99 -14.64
C HIS A 154 13.28 -4.99 -13.60
N THR A 155 13.20 -4.59 -12.33
CA THR A 155 12.60 -5.40 -11.26
C THR A 155 11.10 -5.58 -11.47
N LEU A 156 10.37 -4.53 -11.90
CA LEU A 156 8.94 -4.68 -12.22
C LEU A 156 8.70 -5.70 -13.34
N ILE A 157 9.55 -5.72 -14.37
CA ILE A 157 9.49 -6.72 -15.44
C ILE A 157 9.83 -8.11 -14.90
N SER A 158 10.91 -8.25 -14.11
CA SER A 158 11.37 -9.56 -13.60
C SER A 158 10.34 -10.22 -12.67
N ILE A 159 9.59 -9.42 -11.90
CA ILE A 159 8.53 -9.92 -11.02
C ILE A 159 7.17 -10.06 -11.72
N ASN A 160 7.13 -9.98 -13.05
CA ASN A 160 5.91 -10.03 -13.84
C ASN A 160 4.86 -9.03 -13.31
N ARG A 161 5.21 -7.76 -13.10
CA ARG A 161 4.26 -6.77 -12.55
C ARG A 161 3.14 -6.45 -13.54
N GLY A 162 3.47 -6.40 -14.84
CA GLY A 162 2.54 -6.07 -15.93
C GLY A 162 2.32 -4.56 -16.16
N HIS A 163 2.98 -3.69 -15.40
CA HIS A 163 3.08 -2.25 -15.67
C HIS A 163 4.47 -1.77 -15.22
N THR A 164 4.88 -0.58 -15.66
CA THR A 164 6.15 0.03 -15.30
C THR A 164 5.95 1.34 -14.51
N LEU A 165 7.02 2.10 -14.35
CA LEU A 165 7.00 3.40 -13.67
C LEU A 165 6.16 4.45 -14.43
N SER A 166 6.13 4.39 -15.76
CA SER A 166 5.42 5.38 -16.57
C SER A 166 3.91 5.35 -16.33
N GLU A 167 3.31 4.16 -16.24
CA GLU A 167 1.89 4.00 -15.90
C GLU A 167 1.59 4.50 -14.47
N PHE A 168 2.53 4.32 -13.53
CA PHE A 168 2.42 4.89 -12.19
C PHE A 168 2.38 6.42 -12.23
N ILE A 169 3.31 7.06 -12.94
CA ILE A 169 3.35 8.51 -13.08
C ILE A 169 2.07 9.04 -13.74
N ASP A 170 1.61 8.43 -14.83
CA ASP A 170 0.37 8.82 -15.51
C ASP A 170 -0.84 8.75 -14.57
N ALA A 171 -1.01 7.63 -13.85
CA ALA A 171 -2.10 7.46 -12.90
C ALA A 171 -2.09 8.54 -11.82
N VAL A 172 -0.91 8.82 -11.25
CA VAL A 172 -0.74 9.87 -10.23
C VAL A 172 -1.18 11.24 -10.77
N LEU A 173 -0.71 11.61 -11.96
CA LEU A 173 -1.04 12.90 -12.59
C LEU A 173 -2.54 13.04 -12.89
N ARG A 174 -3.21 11.94 -13.26
CA ARG A 174 -4.67 11.95 -13.48
C ARG A 174 -5.45 12.04 -12.17
N ILE A 175 -5.10 11.23 -11.17
CA ILE A 175 -5.76 11.24 -9.85
C ILE A 175 -5.68 12.62 -9.18
N LYS A 176 -4.51 13.28 -9.26
CA LYS A 176 -4.31 14.61 -8.64
C LYS A 176 -5.27 15.69 -9.15
N LYS A 177 -5.83 15.57 -10.36
CA LYS A 177 -6.82 16.52 -10.90
C LYS A 177 -8.11 16.57 -10.06
N TYR A 178 -8.40 15.49 -9.34
CA TYR A 178 -9.59 15.33 -8.50
C TYR A 178 -9.35 15.65 -7.02
N ASN A 179 -8.13 16.06 -6.66
CA ASN A 179 -7.72 16.31 -5.29
C ASN A 179 -8.02 15.11 -4.36
N PHE A 180 -7.76 13.90 -4.85
CA PHE A 180 -7.76 12.68 -4.05
C PHE A 180 -6.37 12.47 -3.46
N GLU A 181 -6.34 11.82 -2.30
CA GLU A 181 -5.08 11.40 -1.69
C GLU A 181 -4.54 10.16 -2.40
N ILE A 182 -3.23 10.09 -2.53
CA ILE A 182 -2.55 8.97 -3.18
C ILE A 182 -1.64 8.29 -2.18
N CYS A 183 -1.83 6.98 -2.04
CA CYS A 183 -0.94 6.10 -1.29
C CYS A 183 -0.09 5.27 -2.25
N ALA A 184 1.23 5.41 -2.23
CA ALA A 184 2.11 4.51 -2.96
C ALA A 184 2.44 3.27 -2.12
N HIS A 185 2.18 2.08 -2.66
CA HIS A 185 2.61 0.83 -2.04
C HIS A 185 3.98 0.42 -2.57
N VAL A 186 4.97 0.22 -1.69
CA VAL A 186 6.36 -0.10 -2.05
C VAL A 186 6.90 -1.29 -1.27
N ILE A 187 7.83 -2.04 -1.86
CA ILE A 187 8.52 -3.18 -1.25
C ILE A 187 10.02 -2.93 -1.28
N LEU A 188 10.65 -2.78 -0.10
CA LEU A 188 12.05 -2.33 -0.03
C LEU A 188 13.10 -3.45 -0.01
N ASN A 189 12.67 -4.70 -0.16
CA ASN A 189 13.55 -5.89 -0.25
C ASN A 189 13.16 -6.81 -1.41
N LEU A 190 12.73 -6.26 -2.54
CA LEU A 190 12.60 -7.05 -3.76
C LEU A 190 13.98 -7.55 -4.22
N PRO A 191 14.12 -8.84 -4.60
CA PRO A 191 15.32 -9.31 -5.28
C PRO A 191 15.55 -8.54 -6.58
N GLY A 192 16.77 -8.06 -6.78
CA GLY A 192 17.14 -7.22 -7.93
C GLY A 192 17.27 -5.74 -7.59
N ASP A 193 16.56 -5.25 -6.55
CA ASP A 193 16.68 -3.86 -6.12
C ASP A 193 17.89 -3.66 -5.19
N ASP A 194 18.56 -2.52 -5.34
CA ASP A 194 19.63 -2.06 -4.46
C ASP A 194 19.26 -0.82 -3.62
N ILE A 195 20.26 -0.19 -2.99
CA ILE A 195 20.05 1.01 -2.19
C ILE A 195 19.75 2.25 -3.06
N VAL A 196 20.26 2.30 -4.30
CA VAL A 196 19.96 3.37 -5.25
C VAL A 196 18.49 3.29 -5.65
N ASP A 197 17.96 2.10 -5.95
CA ASP A 197 16.54 1.92 -6.24
C ASP A 197 15.64 2.37 -5.09
N THR A 198 16.06 2.11 -3.85
CA THR A 198 15.38 2.57 -2.64
C THR A 198 15.34 4.10 -2.56
N ILE A 199 16.48 4.75 -2.82
CA ILE A 199 16.61 6.22 -2.80
C ILE A 199 15.79 6.85 -3.93
N GLU A 200 15.90 6.33 -5.15
CA GLU A 200 15.17 6.85 -6.31
C GLU A 200 13.66 6.66 -6.15
N THR A 201 13.22 5.56 -5.51
CA THR A 201 11.81 5.40 -5.14
C THR A 201 11.35 6.56 -4.25
N ALA A 202 12.05 6.86 -3.15
CA ALA A 202 11.68 7.96 -2.25
C ALA A 202 11.67 9.33 -2.94
N LYS A 203 12.67 9.60 -3.79
CA LYS A 203 12.75 10.86 -4.57
C LYS A 203 11.61 10.99 -5.57
N VAL A 204 11.27 9.93 -6.31
CA VAL A 204 10.17 9.96 -7.27
C VAL A 204 8.85 10.22 -6.55
N LEU A 205 8.57 9.54 -5.43
CA LEU A 205 7.36 9.81 -4.64
C LEU A 205 7.31 11.27 -4.15
N THR A 206 8.46 11.81 -3.73
CA THR A 206 8.60 13.21 -3.30
C THR A 206 8.30 14.20 -4.43
N VAL A 207 8.93 14.05 -5.60
CA VAL A 207 8.73 14.97 -6.74
C VAL A 207 7.30 14.88 -7.29
N LEU A 208 6.70 13.69 -7.26
CA LEU A 208 5.30 13.49 -7.62
C LEU A 208 4.32 13.99 -6.55
N LYS A 209 4.82 14.47 -5.40
CA LYS A 209 4.02 14.96 -4.26
C LYS A 209 3.00 13.93 -3.78
N ILE A 210 3.42 12.68 -3.64
CA ILE A 210 2.56 11.60 -3.14
C ILE A 210 2.18 11.89 -1.69
N ASP A 211 0.92 11.71 -1.32
CA ASP A 211 0.42 12.10 0.00
C ASP A 211 0.80 11.07 1.07
N GLN A 212 0.84 9.79 0.70
CA GLN A 212 1.04 8.69 1.63
C GLN A 212 1.91 7.58 1.01
N VAL A 213 2.65 6.86 1.85
CA VAL A 213 3.38 5.65 1.45
C VAL A 213 3.09 4.50 2.39
N LYS A 214 2.98 3.30 1.83
CA LYS A 214 2.84 2.06 2.57
C LYS A 214 4.00 1.14 2.23
N ILE A 215 4.94 1.03 3.16
CA ILE A 215 6.12 0.19 3.02
C ILE A 215 5.77 -1.24 3.43
N HIS A 216 6.25 -2.19 2.63
CA HIS A 216 6.10 -3.61 2.83
C HIS A 216 7.49 -4.29 2.84
N SER A 217 7.67 -5.25 3.75
CA SER A 217 8.72 -6.27 3.64
C SER A 217 8.17 -7.42 2.81
N LEU A 218 8.86 -7.81 1.75
CA LEU A 218 8.52 -8.96 0.92
C LEU A 218 8.24 -10.19 1.80
N TYR A 219 7.19 -10.91 1.47
CA TYR A 219 6.96 -12.28 1.92
C TYR A 219 6.92 -13.19 0.69
N ILE A 220 7.47 -14.39 0.81
CA ILE A 220 7.52 -15.36 -0.27
C ILE A 220 6.65 -16.54 0.12
N MET A 221 5.61 -16.81 -0.67
CA MET A 221 4.68 -17.90 -0.44
C MET A 221 5.09 -19.14 -1.21
N GLU A 222 4.82 -20.31 -0.65
CA GLU A 222 5.29 -21.60 -1.20
C GLU A 222 4.82 -21.88 -2.62
N ASN A 223 3.56 -21.56 -2.91
CA ASN A 223 2.91 -21.84 -4.19
C ASN A 223 2.94 -20.63 -5.13
N THR A 224 4.09 -19.98 -5.25
CA THR A 224 4.29 -18.84 -6.15
C THR A 224 5.53 -19.05 -7.01
N VAL A 225 5.62 -18.37 -8.16
CA VAL A 225 6.81 -18.42 -9.02
C VAL A 225 8.05 -18.00 -8.22
N MET A 226 7.96 -16.94 -7.43
CA MET A 226 9.06 -16.49 -6.57
C MET A 226 9.39 -17.53 -5.49
N GLY A 227 8.40 -18.25 -4.97
CA GLY A 227 8.62 -19.36 -4.03
C GLY A 227 9.44 -20.50 -4.62
N ILE A 228 9.17 -20.85 -5.88
CA ILE A 228 9.95 -21.86 -6.62
C ILE A 228 11.40 -21.39 -6.80
N LEU A 229 11.59 -20.15 -7.29
CA LEU A 229 12.92 -19.56 -7.47
C LEU A 229 13.72 -19.50 -6.16
N TYR A 230 13.05 -19.14 -5.06
CA TYR A 230 13.66 -19.07 -3.73
C TYR A 230 14.10 -20.46 -3.23
N LYS A 231 13.25 -21.49 -3.38
CA LYS A 231 13.61 -22.88 -3.04
C LYS A 231 14.78 -23.40 -3.86
N ASN A 232 14.85 -23.03 -5.13
CA ASN A 232 15.94 -23.40 -6.03
C ASN A 232 17.22 -22.59 -5.81
N LYS A 233 17.22 -21.60 -4.89
CA LYS A 233 18.32 -20.67 -4.62
C LYS A 233 18.70 -19.81 -5.85
N GLU A 234 17.75 -19.60 -6.75
CA GLU A 234 17.91 -18.71 -7.91
C GLU A 234 17.75 -17.24 -7.52
N ILE A 235 17.09 -16.98 -6.39
CA ILE A 235 16.99 -15.67 -5.75
C ILE A 235 17.32 -15.77 -4.27
N THR A 236 17.77 -14.65 -3.70
CA THR A 236 17.96 -14.49 -2.26
C THR A 236 17.27 -13.23 -1.77
N VAL A 237 16.92 -13.20 -0.49
CA VAL A 237 16.42 -12.00 0.18
C VAL A 237 17.54 -11.43 1.02
N ILE A 238 17.64 -10.10 1.05
CA ILE A 238 18.60 -9.37 1.87
C ILE A 238 18.47 -9.70 3.36
N THR A 239 19.50 -9.38 4.14
CA THR A 239 19.46 -9.54 5.59
C THR A 239 18.45 -8.56 6.24
N LYS A 240 18.03 -8.86 7.49
CA LYS A 240 17.19 -7.95 8.27
C LYS A 240 17.85 -6.58 8.43
N ASP A 241 19.15 -6.56 8.71
CA ASP A 241 19.89 -5.31 8.95
C ASP A 241 19.99 -4.45 7.68
N GLU A 242 20.12 -5.09 6.51
CA GLU A 242 20.01 -4.40 5.22
C GLU A 242 18.60 -3.84 4.99
N TYR A 243 17.54 -4.59 5.31
CA TYR A 243 16.17 -4.06 5.21
C TYR A 243 15.95 -2.85 6.13
N VAL A 244 16.42 -2.94 7.38
CA VAL A 244 16.36 -1.82 8.32
C VAL A 244 17.08 -0.60 7.73
N GLU A 245 18.28 -0.78 7.17
CA GLU A 245 19.00 0.32 6.52
C GLU A 245 18.28 0.88 5.30
N ARG A 246 17.66 0.04 4.48
CA ARG A 246 16.85 0.48 3.33
C ARG A 246 15.65 1.29 3.77
N VAL A 247 14.90 0.85 4.79
CA VAL A 247 13.76 1.62 5.31
C VAL A 247 14.21 2.98 5.84
N ILE A 248 15.27 3.03 6.64
CA ILE A 248 15.74 4.32 7.18
C ILE A 248 16.21 5.23 6.05
N THR A 249 16.98 4.70 5.09
CA THR A 249 17.47 5.47 3.95
C THR A 249 16.31 5.97 3.09
N PHE A 250 15.30 5.14 2.83
CA PHE A 250 14.08 5.55 2.15
C PHE A 250 13.42 6.74 2.85
N LEU A 251 13.25 6.69 4.17
CA LEU A 251 12.65 7.77 4.94
C LEU A 251 13.47 9.06 4.88
N GLU A 252 14.80 9.00 4.99
CA GLU A 252 15.65 10.20 4.90
C GLU A 252 15.48 10.97 3.59
N TYR A 253 15.22 10.27 2.48
CA TYR A 253 14.99 10.86 1.16
C TYR A 253 13.52 11.10 0.81
N LEU A 254 12.59 10.73 1.70
CA LEU A 254 11.17 10.97 1.53
C LEU A 254 10.79 12.31 2.19
N GLN A 255 10.10 13.19 1.48
CA GLN A 255 9.60 14.46 2.02
C GLN A 255 8.80 14.24 3.32
N ASP A 256 9.00 15.12 4.30
CA ASP A 256 8.49 15.03 5.66
C ASP A 256 6.96 15.14 5.78
N ASP A 257 6.30 15.80 4.83
CA ASP A 257 4.84 15.87 4.74
C ASP A 257 4.18 14.58 4.21
N ILE A 258 4.95 13.67 3.60
CA ILE A 258 4.44 12.38 3.11
C ILE A 258 4.18 11.45 4.30
N THR A 259 2.94 11.01 4.43
CA THR A 259 2.54 10.20 5.57
C THR A 259 2.88 8.72 5.38
N VAL A 260 3.50 8.09 6.38
CA VAL A 260 3.91 6.68 6.32
C VAL A 260 2.89 5.80 7.04
N GLN A 261 2.17 4.98 6.28
CA GLN A 261 1.15 4.06 6.81
C GLN A 261 1.74 2.90 7.60
N ARG A 262 2.89 2.39 7.14
CA ARG A 262 3.55 1.23 7.74
C ARG A 262 5.00 1.13 7.26
N LEU A 263 5.85 0.49 8.07
CA LEU A 263 7.27 0.23 7.79
C LEU A 263 7.58 -1.24 7.44
N VAL A 264 6.74 -2.20 7.84
CA VAL A 264 6.99 -3.64 7.74
C VAL A 264 5.73 -4.40 7.35
N GLY A 265 5.90 -5.34 6.43
CA GLY A 265 4.88 -6.27 5.96
C GLY A 265 4.31 -7.19 7.03
N ARG A 266 3.08 -7.66 6.79
CA ARG A 266 2.46 -8.74 7.57
C ARG A 266 1.96 -9.80 6.60
N ALA A 267 2.24 -11.05 6.90
CA ALA A 267 1.75 -12.22 6.21
C ALA A 267 1.63 -13.36 7.23
N PRO A 268 0.71 -14.32 7.03
CA PRO A 268 0.68 -15.52 7.86
C PRO A 268 1.96 -16.33 7.69
N GLU A 269 2.37 -17.03 8.75
CA GLU A 269 3.51 -17.96 8.68
C GLU A 269 3.14 -19.22 7.89
N GLU A 270 1.87 -19.63 7.93
CA GLU A 270 1.36 -20.78 7.18
C GLU A 270 1.55 -20.59 5.67
N ASN A 271 2.07 -21.62 5.00
CA ASN A 271 2.38 -21.64 3.56
C ASN A 271 3.39 -20.57 3.09
N SER A 272 4.17 -20.01 4.01
CA SER A 272 5.22 -19.03 3.70
C SER A 272 6.62 -19.66 3.76
N LEU A 273 7.45 -19.33 2.77
CA LEU A 273 8.87 -19.71 2.71
C LEU A 273 9.78 -18.63 3.31
N PHE A 274 9.31 -17.39 3.31
CA PHE A 274 9.99 -16.26 3.92
C PHE A 274 8.97 -15.23 4.40
N VAL A 275 9.01 -14.90 5.70
CA VAL A 275 8.27 -13.78 6.30
C VAL A 275 9.15 -13.16 7.37
N ASN A 276 9.47 -11.86 7.22
CA ASN A 276 10.09 -11.04 8.26
C ASN A 276 11.31 -11.69 8.97
N TRP A 277 12.12 -12.49 8.26
CA TRP A 277 13.28 -13.21 8.83
C TRP A 277 12.95 -14.07 10.07
N GLY A 278 11.70 -14.55 10.19
CA GLY A 278 11.24 -15.29 11.38
C GLY A 278 11.09 -14.42 12.63
N ILE A 279 11.00 -13.09 12.45
CA ILE A 279 10.90 -12.11 13.53
C ILE A 279 9.55 -11.39 13.41
N SER A 280 8.95 -11.11 14.56
CA SER A 280 7.71 -10.35 14.62
C SER A 280 7.88 -8.94 14.03
N TRP A 281 6.92 -8.50 13.21
CA TRP A 281 6.99 -7.21 12.51
C TRP A 281 7.23 -6.01 13.43
N TRP A 282 6.72 -6.05 14.67
CA TRP A 282 6.90 -4.96 15.64
C TRP A 282 8.34 -4.86 16.13
N LYS A 283 9.06 -5.98 16.29
CA LYS A 283 10.49 -5.96 16.66
C LYS A 283 11.33 -5.34 15.56
N ILE A 284 11.01 -5.63 14.30
CA ILE A 284 11.69 -4.99 13.15
C ILE A 284 11.37 -3.49 13.12
N LYS A 285 10.12 -3.09 13.41
CA LYS A 285 9.76 -1.67 13.59
C LYS A 285 10.61 -1.04 14.70
N ASP A 286 10.71 -1.67 15.86
CA ASP A 286 11.48 -1.15 16.99
C ASP A 286 12.97 -1.01 16.63
N ASP A 287 13.57 -2.01 15.97
CA ASP A 287 14.96 -1.94 15.47
C ASP A 287 15.18 -0.74 14.53
N ILE A 288 14.22 -0.43 13.64
CA ILE A 288 14.26 0.75 12.76
C ILE A 288 14.26 2.03 13.61
N LEU A 289 13.30 2.16 14.53
CA LEU A 289 13.15 3.38 15.33
C LEU A 289 14.33 3.61 16.26
N ASP A 290 14.87 2.57 16.87
CA ASP A 290 15.99 2.70 17.79
C ASP A 290 17.27 3.08 17.04
N LYS A 291 17.51 2.48 15.87
CA LYS A 291 18.64 2.86 15.01
C LYS A 291 18.51 4.28 14.46
N MET A 292 17.29 4.73 14.16
CA MET A 292 17.01 6.12 13.78
C MET A 292 17.34 7.09 14.92
N LYS A 293 16.87 6.81 16.14
CA LYS A 293 17.15 7.65 17.33
C LYS A 293 18.63 7.69 17.66
N GLU A 294 19.29 6.53 17.72
CA GLU A 294 20.71 6.40 18.07
C GLU A 294 21.60 7.22 17.12
N ARG A 295 21.25 7.23 15.83
CA ARG A 295 22.04 7.89 14.78
C ARG A 295 21.52 9.27 14.38
N GLY A 296 20.48 9.78 15.05
CA GLY A 296 19.86 11.07 14.72
C GLY A 296 19.30 11.14 13.30
N ARG A 297 18.81 10.02 12.75
CA ARG A 297 18.23 9.94 11.40
C ARG A 297 16.72 10.07 11.47
N TYR A 298 16.14 10.85 10.57
CA TYR A 298 14.71 11.13 10.53
C TYR A 298 14.25 11.37 9.08
N GLN A 299 12.94 11.24 8.86
CA GLN A 299 12.31 11.46 7.56
C GLN A 299 12.64 12.85 7.02
N GLY A 300 12.93 12.96 5.72
CA GLY A 300 13.22 14.23 5.08
C GLY A 300 14.61 14.80 5.30
N SER A 301 15.44 14.22 6.18
CA SER A 301 16.77 14.74 6.52
C SER A 301 17.76 14.82 5.35
N LYS A 302 17.50 14.14 4.23
CA LYS A 302 18.30 14.16 3.00
C LYS A 302 17.53 14.65 1.77
N VAL A 303 16.34 15.19 1.96
CA VAL A 303 15.60 15.84 0.87
C VAL A 303 16.29 17.16 0.54
N LYS A 304 16.80 17.27 -0.69
CA LYS A 304 17.36 18.52 -1.19
C LYS A 304 16.21 19.42 -1.63
N THR A 305 16.08 20.58 -1.03
CA THR A 305 15.12 21.59 -1.49
C THR A 305 15.69 22.35 -2.69
N GLN A 306 14.85 23.07 -3.42
CA GLN A 306 15.31 23.96 -4.50
C GLN A 306 16.31 25.04 -4.03
N ALA A 307 16.43 25.27 -2.71
CA ALA A 307 17.44 26.15 -2.13
C ALA A 307 18.83 25.48 -1.96
N ASP A 308 18.91 24.15 -2.14
CA ASP A 308 20.12 23.33 -1.95
C ASP A 308 20.78 22.87 -3.27
N MET A 309 20.26 23.32 -4.42
CA MET A 309 20.79 23.09 -5.78
C MET A 309 21.38 24.37 -6.36
#